data_AF-A0A645JBE0-F1
#
_entry.id   AF-A0A645JBE0-F1
#
_cell.length_a   1.000
_cell.length_b   1.000
_cell.length_c   1.000
_cell.angle_alpha   90.00
_cell.angle_beta   90.00
_cell.angle_gamma   90.00
#
_symmetry.space_group_name_H-M   'P 1'
#
loop_
_entity.id
_entity.type
_entity.pdbx_description
1 polymer ?
#
loop_
_entity_poly.entity_id
_entity_poly.type
_entity_poly.pdbx_seq_one_letter_code
_entity_poly.pdbx_strand_id
1 'polypeptide(L)'
;MIIEEALDLNKHYEYLENSDIIFICTDNILLNQEIETYAKSNKIWHLRCDDATHSDFINPITIQKQELLLAISTSGASPIYCQYLKSEIEKVLETLDIDKLKLLDLARKKIKSKMIMKPRRSF
;
A
#
# COMPACT_ATOMS: atom_id res chain seq x y z
N MET A 1 -0.21 -10.26 8.13
CA MET A 1 0.60 -10.78 9.24
C MET A 1 2.05 -10.51 8.90
N ILE A 2 2.77 -9.72 9.69
CA ILE A 2 4.21 -9.53 9.50
C ILE A 2 4.87 -10.69 10.24
N ILE A 3 5.54 -11.58 9.50
CA ILE A 3 6.30 -12.67 10.11
C ILE A 3 7.75 -12.18 10.21
N GLU A 4 8.18 -11.80 11.40
CA GLU A 4 9.50 -11.19 11.66
C GLU A 4 10.62 -12.22 11.93
N GLU A 5 10.32 -13.51 12.00
CA GLU A 5 11.33 -14.54 12.22
C GLU A 5 11.63 -15.31 10.93
N ALA A 6 12.92 -15.60 10.73
CA ALA A 6 13.43 -16.38 9.60
C ALA A 6 12.63 -17.69 9.47
N LEU A 7 11.75 -17.74 8.48
CA LEU A 7 10.83 -18.85 8.31
C LEU A 7 11.61 -20.09 7.86
N ASP A 8 11.66 -21.13 8.69
CA ASP A 8 11.80 -22.50 8.19
C ASP A 8 10.48 -22.84 7.51
N LEU A 9 10.42 -22.65 6.18
CA LEU A 9 9.17 -22.75 5.41
C LEU A 9 8.43 -24.06 5.69
N ASN A 10 9.18 -25.16 5.86
CA ASN A 10 8.66 -26.49 6.15
C ASN A 10 7.79 -26.58 7.42
N LYS A 11 7.94 -25.65 8.37
CA LYS A 11 7.18 -25.64 9.64
C LYS A 11 6.01 -24.67 9.65
N HIS A 12 5.87 -23.84 8.61
CA HIS A 12 5.07 -22.63 8.66
C HIS A 12 4.24 -22.37 7.39
N TYR A 13 4.11 -23.37 6.51
CA TYR A 13 3.24 -23.32 5.32
C TYR A 13 1.79 -22.92 5.64
N GLU A 14 1.29 -23.27 6.84
CA GLU A 14 -0.04 -22.89 7.31
C GLU A 14 -0.29 -21.37 7.29
N TYR A 15 0.76 -20.56 7.46
CA TYR A 15 0.68 -19.11 7.42
C TYR A 15 0.59 -18.58 5.98
N LEU A 16 1.15 -19.30 5.01
CA LEU A 16 1.07 -18.93 3.60
C LEU A 16 -0.29 -19.30 3.00
N GLU A 17 -0.84 -20.47 3.34
CA GLU A 17 -2.16 -20.94 2.85
C GLU A 17 -3.32 -19.99 3.16
N ASN A 18 -3.28 -19.32 4.31
CA ASN A 18 -4.37 -18.44 4.77
C ASN A 18 -4.12 -16.95 4.48
N SER A 19 -3.16 -16.62 3.61
CA SER A 19 -2.79 -15.24 3.30
C SER A 19 -3.43 -14.75 2.00
N ASP A 20 -4.06 -13.56 2.04
CA ASP A 20 -4.52 -12.86 0.84
C ASP A 20 -3.35 -12.16 0.10
N ILE A 21 -2.35 -11.69 0.86
CA ILE A 21 -1.19 -10.93 0.38
C ILE A 21 0.06 -11.36 1.16
N ILE A 22 1.19 -11.53 0.46
CA ILE A 22 2.49 -11.90 1.05
C ILE A 22 3.53 -10.80 0.77
N PHE A 23 4.29 -10.42 1.81
CA PHE A 23 5.48 -9.58 1.69
C PHE A 23 6.72 -10.44 1.92
N ILE A 24 7.57 -10.55 0.91
CA ILE A 24 8.78 -11.35 0.90
C ILE A 24 9.97 -10.42 1.14
N CYS A 25 10.45 -10.34 2.38
CA CYS A 25 11.44 -9.35 2.81
C CYS A 25 12.56 -9.96 3.67
N THR A 26 13.00 -11.17 3.31
CA THR A 26 14.16 -11.82 3.96
C THR A 26 15.44 -11.58 3.15
N ASP A 27 16.60 -11.72 3.79
CA ASP A 27 17.90 -11.64 3.11
C ASP A 27 18.28 -12.96 2.39
N ASN A 28 17.47 -14.02 2.52
CA ASN A 28 17.74 -15.31 1.89
C ASN A 28 17.07 -15.40 0.51
N ILE A 29 17.89 -15.28 -0.54
CA ILE A 29 17.44 -15.31 -1.94
C ILE A 29 16.69 -16.61 -2.28
N LEU A 30 17.16 -17.77 -1.81
CA LEU A 30 16.54 -19.06 -2.09
C LEU A 30 15.17 -19.18 -1.42
N LEU A 31 15.07 -18.72 -0.16
CA LEU A 31 13.81 -18.69 0.57
C LEU A 31 12.80 -17.75 -0.11
N ASN A 32 13.25 -16.57 -0.55
CA ASN A 32 12.39 -15.63 -1.24
C ASN A 32 11.84 -16.22 -2.56
N GLN A 33 12.65 -16.98 -3.30
CA GLN A 33 12.23 -17.67 -4.53
C GLN A 33 11.24 -18.81 -4.25
N GLU A 34 11.44 -19.56 -3.15
CA GLU A 34 10.51 -20.61 -2.73
C GLU A 34 9.13 -20.04 -2.40
N ILE A 35 9.08 -18.95 -1.62
CA ILE A 35 7.83 -18.26 -1.26
C ILE A 35 7.17 -17.65 -2.50
N GLU A 36 7.93 -17.02 -3.40
CA GLU A 36 7.41 -16.49 -4.67
C GLU A 36 6.74 -17.59 -5.50
N THR A 37 7.42 -18.74 -5.65
CA THR A 37 6.91 -19.88 -6.41
C THR A 37 5.61 -20.41 -5.80
N TYR A 38 5.57 -20.51 -4.47
CA TYR A 38 4.38 -20.90 -3.73
C TYR A 38 3.22 -19.92 -3.94
N ALA A 39 3.47 -18.61 -3.77
CA ALA A 39 2.47 -17.56 -3.92
C ALA A 39 1.86 -17.56 -5.34
N LYS A 40 2.72 -17.64 -6.37
CA LYS A 40 2.29 -17.73 -7.77
C LYS A 40 1.43 -18.96 -8.04
N SER A 41 1.84 -20.12 -7.53
CA SER A 41 1.10 -21.39 -7.72
C SER A 41 -0.29 -21.35 -7.08
N ASN A 42 -0.42 -20.65 -5.94
CA ASN A 42 -1.66 -20.51 -5.19
C ASN A 42 -2.45 -19.23 -5.53
N LYS A 43 -1.97 -18.42 -6.49
CA LYS A 43 -2.58 -17.14 -6.91
C LYS A 43 -2.73 -16.12 -5.76
N ILE A 44 -1.79 -16.14 -4.83
CA ILE A 44 -1.71 -15.18 -3.72
C ILE A 44 -0.90 -13.99 -4.21
N TRP A 45 -1.39 -12.78 -3.98
CA TRP A 45 -0.66 -11.56 -4.35
C TRP A 45 0.60 -11.43 -3.51
N HIS A 46 1.72 -11.13 -4.14
CA HIS A 46 2.99 -11.01 -3.42
C HIS A 46 3.84 -9.82 -3.88
N LEU A 47 4.64 -9.32 -2.93
CA LEU A 47 5.69 -8.33 -3.17
C LEU A 47 7.03 -8.92 -2.71
N ARG A 48 8.02 -8.90 -3.61
CA ARG A 48 9.43 -9.12 -3.33
C ARG A 48 10.10 -7.80 -2.98
N CYS A 49 10.50 -7.63 -1.72
CA CYS A 49 11.22 -6.42 -1.27
C CYS A 49 12.59 -6.27 -1.95
N ASP A 50 13.22 -7.37 -2.34
CA ASP A 50 14.53 -7.43 -2.98
C ASP A 50 14.47 -7.35 -4.52
N ASP A 51 13.32 -7.65 -5.14
CA ASP A 51 13.12 -7.53 -6.59
C ASP A 51 11.68 -7.17 -6.96
N ALA A 52 11.43 -5.86 -7.12
CA ALA A 52 10.11 -5.35 -7.47
C ALA A 52 9.60 -5.84 -8.84
N THR A 53 10.46 -6.31 -9.76
CA THR A 53 10.01 -6.73 -11.11
C THR A 53 9.22 -8.02 -11.11
N HIS A 54 9.43 -8.86 -10.09
CA HIS A 54 8.76 -10.13 -9.91
C HIS A 54 7.48 -10.04 -9.06
N SER A 55 7.07 -8.83 -8.67
CA SER A 55 5.97 -8.59 -7.73
C SER A 55 4.64 -8.27 -8.40
N ASP A 56 3.52 -8.65 -7.77
CA ASP A 56 2.16 -8.33 -8.25
C ASP A 56 1.75 -6.89 -7.95
N PHE A 57 2.37 -6.28 -6.94
CA PHE A 57 2.11 -4.90 -6.54
C PHE A 57 3.41 -4.24 -6.08
N ILE A 58 3.35 -2.93 -5.85
CA ILE A 58 4.47 -2.12 -5.39
C ILE A 58 4.06 -1.48 -4.07
N ASN A 59 5.00 -1.39 -3.13
CA ASN A 59 4.82 -0.59 -1.92
C ASN A 59 5.22 0.88 -2.21
N PRO A 60 4.25 1.81 -2.38
CA PRO A 60 4.57 3.19 -2.71
C PRO A 60 5.12 3.92 -1.49
N ILE A 61 5.83 5.03 -1.71
CA ILE A 61 6.10 5.94 -0.61
C ILE A 61 4.85 6.77 -0.32
N THR A 62 4.52 6.93 0.96
CA THR A 62 3.32 7.65 1.38
C THR A 62 3.65 8.91 2.16
N ILE A 63 2.77 9.91 2.02
CA ILE A 63 2.66 11.06 2.91
C ILE A 63 1.26 11.00 3.52
N GLN A 64 1.19 11.09 4.85
CA GLN A 64 -0.09 11.13 5.56
C GLN A 64 -0.16 12.40 6.41
N LYS A 65 -1.16 13.25 6.14
CA LYS A 65 -1.50 14.43 6.96
C LYS A 65 -3.00 14.39 7.28
N GLN A 66 -3.34 14.07 8.52
CA GLN A 66 -4.74 13.87 8.94
C GLN A 66 -5.46 12.87 8.01
N GLU A 67 -6.57 13.27 7.40
CA GLU A 67 -7.38 12.47 6.47
C GLU A 67 -6.81 12.43 5.03
N LEU A 68 -5.73 13.17 4.74
CA LEU A 68 -5.08 13.17 3.44
C LEU A 68 -3.99 12.09 3.41
N LEU A 69 -4.15 11.12 2.51
CA LEU A 69 -3.13 10.14 2.14
C LEU A 69 -2.71 10.38 0.69
N LEU A 70 -1.43 10.59 0.47
CA LEU A 70 -0.81 10.63 -0.86
C LEU A 70 0.12 9.44 -1.00
N ALA A 71 0.01 8.71 -2.10
CA ALA A 71 0.93 7.64 -2.48
C ALA A 71 1.70 8.07 -3.73
N ILE A 72 3.03 7.93 -3.70
CA ILE A 72 3.93 8.32 -4.77
C ILE A 72 4.70 7.07 -5.18
N SER A 73 4.74 6.80 -6.48
CA SER A 73 5.48 5.67 -7.04
C SER A 73 6.03 6.03 -8.42
N THR A 74 7.24 5.57 -8.70
CA THR A 74 7.86 5.55 -10.03
C THR A 74 7.77 4.17 -10.68
N SER A 75 6.91 3.30 -10.15
CA SER A 75 6.79 1.90 -10.55
C SER A 75 8.13 1.14 -10.53
N GLY A 76 8.96 1.44 -9.54
CA GLY A 76 10.29 0.84 -9.36
C GLY A 76 11.43 1.51 -10.15
N ALA A 77 11.15 2.51 -11.00
CA ALA A 77 12.18 3.14 -11.82
C ALA A 77 13.21 3.94 -11.00
N SER A 78 12.79 4.60 -9.91
CA SER A 78 13.71 5.35 -9.05
C SER A 78 13.15 5.59 -7.65
N PRO A 79 13.59 4.81 -6.64
CA PRO A 79 13.26 5.07 -5.23
C PRO A 79 13.79 6.44 -4.74
N ILE A 80 14.96 6.86 -5.23
CA ILE A 80 15.57 8.15 -4.87
C ILE A 80 14.69 9.31 -5.36
N TYR A 81 14.18 9.23 -6.60
CA TYR A 81 13.29 10.26 -7.12
C TYR A 81 11.95 10.31 -6.38
N CYS A 82 11.41 9.15 -5.97
CA CYS A 82 10.24 9.10 -5.09
C CYS A 82 10.47 9.85 -3.77
N GLN A 83 11.64 9.69 -3.15
CA GLN A 83 12.00 10.41 -1.93
C GLN A 83 12.12 11.92 -2.16
N TYR A 84 12.75 12.32 -3.27
CA TYR A 84 12.81 13.72 -3.66
C TYR A 84 11.41 14.33 -3.84
N LEU A 85 10.53 13.67 -4.61
CA LEU A 85 9.15 14.13 -4.81
C LEU A 85 8.37 14.21 -3.50
N LYS A 86 8.57 13.23 -2.60
CA LYS A 86 7.97 13.27 -1.26
C LYS A 86 8.33 14.57 -0.55
N SER A 87 9.63 14.90 -0.48
CA SER A 87 10.09 16.11 0.19
C SER A 87 9.54 17.39 -0.45
N GLU A 88 9.43 17.44 -1.79
CA GLU A 88 8.84 18.59 -2.47
C GLU A 88 7.34 18.74 -2.18
N ILE A 89 6.59 17.63 -2.17
CA ILE A 89 5.16 17.64 -1.86
C ILE A 89 4.93 18.00 -0.39
N GLU A 90 5.75 17.51 0.54
CA GLU A 90 5.66 17.84 1.97
C GLU A 90 5.75 19.34 2.22
N LYS A 91 6.67 20.05 1.53
CA LYS A 91 6.78 21.52 1.58
C LYS A 91 5.51 22.20 1.11
N VAL A 92 4.91 21.74 0.00
CA VAL A 92 3.63 22.29 -0.48
C VAL A 92 2.54 22.08 0.57
N LEU A 93 2.46 20.88 1.14
CA LEU A 93 1.46 20.55 2.15
C LEU A 93 1.62 21.32 3.46
N GLU A 94 2.78 21.89 3.77
CA GLU A 94 2.96 22.79 4.93
C GLU A 94 2.28 24.13 4.73
N THR A 95 2.10 24.56 3.48
CA THR A 95 1.44 25.83 3.15
C THR A 95 -0.08 25.73 3.03
N LEU A 96 -0.62 24.51 3.00
CA LEU A 96 -2.05 24.28 2.82
C LEU A 96 -2.80 24.21 4.15
N ASP A 97 -4.01 24.77 4.18
CA ASP A 97 -4.98 24.55 5.25
C ASP A 97 -5.60 23.15 5.11
N ILE A 98 -4.98 22.17 5.77
CA ILE A 98 -5.43 20.77 5.79
C ILE A 98 -6.73 20.61 6.60
N ASP A 99 -7.01 21.48 7.57
CA ASP A 99 -8.23 21.42 8.39
C ASP A 99 -9.49 21.69 7.55
N LYS A 100 -9.35 22.41 6.44
CA LYS A 100 -10.40 22.57 5.43
C LYS A 100 -10.93 21.23 4.94
N LEU A 101 -10.09 20.19 4.80
CA LEU A 101 -10.54 18.87 4.37
C LEU A 101 -11.54 18.26 5.36
N LYS A 102 -11.26 18.38 6.66
CA LYS A 102 -12.15 17.91 7.73
C LYS A 102 -13.47 18.68 7.73
N LEU A 103 -13.43 19.99 7.53
CA LEU A 103 -14.64 20.82 7.41
C LEU A 103 -15.51 20.37 6.22
N LEU A 104 -14.90 20.11 5.07
CA LEU A 104 -15.60 19.64 3.87
C LEU A 104 -16.24 18.25 4.07
N ASP A 105 -15.57 17.34 4.78
CA ASP A 105 -16.14 16.05 5.12
C ASP A 105 -17.36 16.18 6.05
N LEU A 106 -17.26 17.00 7.11
CA LEU A 106 -18.39 17.30 8.00
C LEU A 106 -19.58 17.91 7.25
N ALA A 107 -19.32 18.87 6.35
CA ALA A 107 -20.34 19.48 5.52
C ALA A 107 -21.03 18.43 4.62
N ARG A 108 -20.24 17.55 3.96
CA ARG A 108 -20.76 16.45 3.13
C ARG A 108 -21.65 15.50 3.92
N LYS A 109 -21.24 15.10 5.12
CA LYS A 109 -22.03 14.23 6.01
C LYS A 109 -23.37 14.88 6.38
N LYS A 110 -23.37 16.17 6.74
CA LYS A 110 -24.59 16.92 7.08
C LYS A 110 -25.54 17.04 5.88
N ILE A 111 -25.02 17.33 4.69
CA ILE A 111 -25.84 17.40 3.46
C ILE A 111 -26.45 16.04 3.13
N LYS A 112 -25.66 14.95 3.18
CA LYS A 112 -26.18 13.60 2.94
C LYS A 112 -27.29 13.21 3.92
N SER A 113 -27.16 13.55 5.21
CA SER A 113 -28.18 13.24 6.21
C SER A 113 -29.51 13.96 6.00
N LYS A 114 -29.50 15.12 5.33
CA LYS A 114 -30.68 15.96 5.06
C LYS A 114 -31.32 15.71 3.70
N MET A 115 -30.62 15.07 2.77
CA MET A 115 -31.18 14.72 1.46
C MET A 115 -31.87 13.35 1.53
N ILE A 116 -33.18 13.32 1.26
CA ILE A 116 -33.86 12.12 0.79
C ILE A 116 -33.24 11.77 -0.56
N MET A 117 -32.51 10.67 -0.64
CA MET A 117 -31.73 10.26 -1.82
C MET A 117 -32.60 10.19 -3.09
N LYS A 118 -32.30 11.01 -4.10
CA LYS A 118 -32.53 10.61 -5.50
C LYS A 118 -31.34 9.76 -5.96
N PRO A 119 -31.57 8.66 -6.70
CA PRO A 119 -30.51 7.76 -7.11
C PRO A 119 -29.51 8.51 -7.99
N ARG A 120 -28.23 8.27 -7.73
CA ARG A 120 -27.10 8.94 -8.38
C ARG A 120 -27.03 8.45 -9.84
N ARG A 121 -26.89 9.37 -10.81
CA ARG A 121 -26.51 8.99 -12.18
C ARG A 121 -25.17 8.26 -12.12
N SER A 122 -25.18 7.01 -12.57
CA SER A 122 -23.99 6.23 -12.87
C SER A 122 -23.19 6.95 -13.96
N PHE A 123 -21.89 7.10 -13.73
CA PHE A 123 -20.95 7.29 -14.83
C PHE A 123 -20.80 5.97 -15.58
#